data_AF-A0A3D1IQZ2-F1
#
_entry.id   AF-A0A3D1IQZ2-F1
#
_cell.length_a   1.000
_cell.length_b   1.000
_cell.length_c   1.000
_cell.angle_alpha   90.00
_cell.angle_beta   90.00
_cell.angle_gamma   90.00
#
_symmetry.space_group_name_H-M   'P 1'
#
loop_
_entity.id
_entity.type
_entity.pdbx_description
1 polymer ?
#
loop_
_entity_poly.entity_id
_entity_poly.type
_entity_poly.pdbx_seq_one_letter_code
_entity_poly.pdbx_strand_id
1 'polypeptide(L)' 'HKSYTKKPLEVRMGKGKAAVEGWVAVVRPANMLFEISGVGESLAKEALSLAAAKLPIKTRMIKR' A
#
# COMPACT_ATOMS: atom_id res chain seq x y z
N HIS A 1 -2.17 -9.69 -9.23
CA HIS A 1 -0.91 -9.14 -8.70
C HIS A 1 -0.17 -8.37 -9.78
N LYS A 2 0.33 -7.15 -9.49
CA LYS A 2 0.97 -6.27 -10.47
C LYS A 2 2.44 -6.03 -10.08
N SER A 3 3.38 -6.45 -10.93
CA SER A 3 4.82 -6.24 -10.72
C SER A 3 5.28 -4.89 -11.27
N TYR A 4 6.35 -4.32 -10.70
CA TYR A 4 7.10 -3.22 -11.30
C TYR A 4 8.57 -3.58 -11.46
N THR A 5 9.23 -2.99 -12.47
CA THR A 5 10.63 -3.24 -12.81
C THR A 5 11.45 -1.98 -12.61
N LYS A 6 12.69 -2.10 -12.14
CA LYS A 6 13.60 -0.97 -11.95
C LYS A 6 14.95 -1.26 -12.60
N LYS A 7 15.50 -0.29 -13.34
CA LYS A 7 16.89 -0.39 -13.83
C LYS A 7 17.85 0.00 -12.72
N PRO A 8 19.01 -0.66 -12.61
CA PRO A 8 20.06 -0.25 -11.68
C PRO A 8 20.55 1.16 -12.02
N LEU A 9 21.21 1.81 -11.07
CA LEU A 9 21.89 3.06 -11.33
C LEU A 9 23.07 2.81 -12.29
N GLU A 10 23.55 3.86 -12.95
CA GLU A 10 24.74 3.82 -13.85
C GLU A 10 24.56 3.15 -15.23
N VAL A 11 23.35 2.71 -15.60
CA VAL A 11 23.07 2.22 -16.96
C VAL A 11 22.39 3.29 -17.83
N ARG A 12 22.81 3.39 -19.10
CA ARG A 12 22.14 4.24 -20.10
C ARG A 12 20.75 3.68 -20.46
N MET A 13 19.89 4.55 -20.98
CA MET A 13 18.57 4.15 -21.52
C MET A 13 18.72 3.16 -22.70
N GLY A 14 17.69 2.34 -22.93
CA GLY A 14 17.71 1.26 -23.95
C GLY A 14 18.08 -0.12 -23.38
N LYS A 15 18.51 -1.05 -24.24
CA LYS A 15 18.90 -2.45 -23.90
C LYS A 15 17.81 -3.33 -23.25
N GLY A 16 16.54 -2.99 -23.45
CA GLY A 16 15.40 -3.79 -22.97
C GLY A 16 14.88 -3.41 -21.58
N LYS A 17 13.99 -4.26 -21.06
CA LYS A 17 13.30 -4.11 -19.78
C LYS A 17 14.11 -4.75 -18.65
N ALA A 18 14.05 -4.18 -17.46
CA ALA A 18 14.76 -4.69 -16.29
C ALA A 18 14.03 -5.86 -15.62
N ALA A 19 14.70 -6.48 -14.65
CA ALA A 19 14.10 -7.48 -13.76
C ALA A 19 12.99 -6.88 -12.88
N VAL A 20 12.16 -7.75 -12.32
CA VAL A 20 11.11 -7.38 -11.36
C VAL A 20 11.77 -6.93 -10.05
N GLU A 21 11.45 -5.70 -9.63
CA GLU A 21 11.92 -5.13 -8.36
C GLU A 21 10.98 -5.50 -7.22
N GLY A 22 9.68 -5.50 -7.48
CA GLY A 22 8.68 -5.77 -6.47
C GLY A 22 7.26 -5.76 -7.00
N TRP A 23 6.32 -5.75 -6.06
CA TRP A 23 4.89 -5.89 -6.32
C TRP A 23 4.11 -4.73 -5.73
N VAL A 24 3.06 -4.33 -6.43
CA VAL A 24 2.17 -3.25 -6.02
C VAL A 24 0.72 -3.68 -6.14
N ALA A 25 -0.13 -3.09 -5.28
CA ALA A 25 -1.57 -3.16 -5.38
C ALA A 25 -2.11 -1.81 -5.87
N VAL A 26 -3.04 -1.84 -6.84
CA VAL A 26 -3.71 -0.63 -7.30
C VAL A 26 -4.90 -0.37 -6.39
N VAL A 27 -4.83 0.71 -5.63
CA VAL A 27 -5.89 1.14 -4.72
C VAL A 27 -6.67 2.29 -5.37
N ARG A 28 -8.00 2.19 -5.37
CA ARG A 28 -8.91 3.25 -5.81
C ARG A 28 -9.66 3.83 -4.61
N PRO A 29 -10.25 5.04 -4.74
CA PRO A 29 -11.12 5.59 -3.71
C PRO A 29 -12.23 4.60 -3.32
N ALA A 30 -12.55 4.55 -2.02
CA ALA A 30 -13.53 3.63 -1.41
C ALA A 30 -13.14 2.15 -1.34
N ASN A 31 -11.92 1.75 -1.73
CA ASN A 31 -11.43 0.42 -1.42
C ASN A 31 -11.24 0.23 0.09
N MET A 32 -11.75 -0.88 0.64
CA MET A 32 -11.44 -1.32 2.00
C MET A 32 -10.07 -2.01 2.00
N LEU A 33 -9.14 -1.52 2.82
CA LEU A 33 -7.75 -2.01 2.85
C LEU A 33 -7.51 -3.02 3.97
N PHE A 34 -8.06 -2.73 5.15
CA PHE A 34 -7.90 -3.53 6.35
C PHE A 34 -9.24 -3.63 7.06
N GLU A 35 -9.47 -4.79 7.69
CA GLU A 35 -10.60 -5.05 8.57
C GLU A 35 -10.06 -5.50 9.92
N ILE A 36 -10.72 -5.06 11.00
CA ILE A 36 -10.38 -5.45 12.36
C ILE A 36 -11.66 -5.81 13.11
N SER A 37 -11.62 -6.91 13.87
CA SER A 37 -12.74 -7.45 14.64
C SER A 37 -12.26 -7.99 15.98
N GLY A 38 -13.15 -8.02 16.98
CA GLY A 38 -12.83 -8.62 18.29
C GLY A 38 -12.01 -7.72 19.23
N VAL A 39 -11.96 -6.41 18.96
CA VAL A 39 -11.30 -5.42 19.82
C VAL A 39 -12.24 -4.24 20.10
N GLY A 40 -11.99 -3.51 21.20
CA GLY A 40 -12.74 -2.29 21.52
C GLY A 40 -12.48 -1.16 20.50
N GLU A 41 -13.47 -0.26 20.34
CA GLU A 41 -13.40 0.83 19.35
C GLU A 41 -12.19 1.75 19.53
N SER A 42 -11.82 2.05 20.79
CA SER A 42 -10.65 2.87 21.11
C SER A 42 -9.36 2.28 20.53
N LEU A 43 -9.16 0.98 20.77
CA LEU A 43 -7.99 0.25 20.29
C LEU A 43 -8.02 0.10 18.75
N ALA A 44 -9.19 -0.18 18.16
CA ALA A 44 -9.34 -0.24 16.71
C ALA A 44 -8.97 1.10 16.04
N LYS A 45 -9.43 2.21 16.62
CA LYS A 45 -9.16 3.56 16.11
C LYS A 45 -7.68 3.90 16.19
N GLU A 46 -7.02 3.58 17.30
CA GLU A 46 -5.59 3.81 17.46
C GLU A 46 -4.77 2.97 16.46
N ALA A 47 -5.06 1.66 16.37
CA ALA A 47 -4.37 0.75 15.46
C ALA A 47 -4.52 1.18 13.98
N LEU A 48 -5.74 1.53 13.55
CA LEU A 48 -5.99 2.00 12.18
C LEU A 48 -5.38 3.37 11.91
N SER A 49 -5.26 4.24 12.91
CA SER A 49 -4.56 5.52 12.80
C SER A 49 -3.05 5.33 12.60
N LEU A 50 -2.43 4.41 13.34
CA LEU A 50 -1.02 4.04 13.18
C LEU A 50 -0.76 3.44 11.80
N ALA A 51 -1.66 2.55 11.32
CA ALA A 51 -1.57 2.00 9.98
C ALA A 51 -1.69 3.09 8.90
N ALA A 52 -2.63 4.03 9.06
CA ALA A 52 -2.81 5.16 8.15
C ALA A 52 -1.53 6.00 8.01
N ALA A 53 -0.81 6.25 9.10
CA ALA A 53 0.44 7.01 9.11
C ALA A 53 1.59 6.35 8.33
N LYS A 54 1.49 5.04 8.02
CA LYS A 54 2.49 4.30 7.23
C LYS A 54 2.10 4.14 5.77
N LEU A 55 0.88 4.52 5.39
CA LEU A 55 0.41 4.43 4.02
C LEU A 55 0.71 5.72 3.25
N PRO A 56 1.03 5.64 1.95
CA PRO A 56 1.29 6.81 1.11
C PRO A 56 0.00 7.51 0.65
N ILE A 57 -1.16 7.18 1.21
CA ILE A 57 -2.48 7.68 0.80
C ILE A 57 -3.31 8.06 2.02
N LYS A 58 -4.24 9.00 1.83
CA LYS A 58 -5.22 9.35 2.86
C LYS A 58 -6.21 8.20 3.01
N THR A 59 -6.41 7.74 4.24
CA THR A 59 -7.40 6.71 4.58
C THR A 59 -8.41 7.26 5.58
N ARG A 60 -9.56 6.59 5.68
CA ARG A 60 -10.61 6.91 6.64
C ARG A 60 -11.07 5.63 7.32
N MET A 61 -11.21 5.66 8.65
CA MET A 61 -11.85 4.56 9.38
C MET A 61 -13.36 4.58 9.08
N ILE A 62 -13.89 3.42 8.71
CA ILE A 62 -15.31 3.20 8.47
C ILE A 62 -15.75 2.12 9.45
N LYS A 63 -16.90 2.33 10.08
CA LYS A 63 -17.58 1.34 10.90
C LYS A 63 -18.78 0.78 10.12
N ARG A 64 -19.13 -0.47 10.40
CA ARG A 64 -20.35 -1.10 9.89
C ARG A 64 -21.58 -0.56 10.61
#